data_AF-A0AAN3VV22-F1
#
_entry.id   AF-A0AAN3VV22-F1
#
_cell.length_a   1.000
_cell.length_b   1.000
_cell.length_c   1.000
_cell.angle_alpha   90.00
_cell.angle_beta   90.00
_cell.angle_gamma   90.00
#
_symmetry.space_group_name_H-M   'P 1'
#
loop_
_entity.id
_entity.type
_entity.pdbx_description
1 polymer ?
#
loop_
_entity_poly.entity_id
_entity_poly.type
_entity_poly.pdbx_seq_one_letter_code
_entity_poly.pdbx_strand_id
1 'polypeptide(L)'
;MISEKLCKKIKTINEEFKKLGFDLEEDLQELCEEREDMAERLENTKFKKMNFSKDEEANCYILNLEDCQIGFFVTLGEDEEGPWYETEAEIIFF
;
A
#
# COMPACT_ATOMS: atom_id res chain seq x y z
N MET A 1 3.26 -7.19 -15.55
CA MET A 1 2.73 -5.89 -16.01
C MET A 1 1.29 -5.78 -15.55
N ILE A 2 1.05 -4.89 -14.61
CA ILE A 2 -0.28 -4.60 -14.06
C ILE A 2 -1.20 -3.98 -15.12
N SER A 3 -2.51 -4.22 -14.99
CA SER A 3 -3.50 -3.70 -15.94
C SER A 3 -3.69 -2.18 -15.78
N GLU A 4 -4.16 -1.48 -16.82
CA GLU A 4 -4.52 -0.05 -16.71
C GLU A 4 -5.60 0.22 -15.65
N LYS A 5 -6.50 -0.74 -15.45
CA LYS A 5 -7.55 -0.67 -14.44
C LYS A 5 -6.94 -0.73 -13.04
N LEU A 6 -5.99 -1.64 -12.82
CA LEU A 6 -5.25 -1.75 -11.58
C LEU A 6 -4.37 -0.52 -11.34
N CYS A 7 -3.67 0.02 -12.34
CA CYS A 7 -2.90 1.26 -12.19
C CYS A 7 -3.78 2.44 -11.70
N LYS A 8 -4.97 2.63 -12.27
CA LYS A 8 -5.90 3.67 -11.82
C LYS A 8 -6.39 3.43 -10.38
N LYS A 9 -6.59 2.16 -10.03
CA LYS A 9 -7.00 1.73 -8.70
C LYS A 9 -5.91 2.04 -7.67
N ILE A 10 -4.66 1.68 -7.96
CA ILE A 10 -3.48 1.98 -7.13
C ILE A 10 -3.36 3.47 -6.89
N LYS A 11 -3.45 4.30 -7.94
CA LYS A 11 -3.43 5.77 -7.79
C LYS A 11 -4.52 6.27 -6.85
N THR A 12 -5.74 5.74 -6.99
CA THR A 12 -6.85 6.11 -6.11
C THR A 12 -6.62 5.71 -4.64
N ILE A 13 -6.02 4.54 -4.42
CA ILE A 13 -5.63 4.04 -3.09
C ILE A 13 -4.51 4.93 -2.51
N ASN A 14 -3.50 5.26 -3.31
CA ASN A 14 -2.39 6.11 -2.88
C ASN A 14 -2.84 7.52 -2.45
N GLU A 15 -3.85 8.10 -3.11
CA GLU A 15 -4.41 9.38 -2.67
C GLU A 15 -5.00 9.33 -1.24
N GLU A 16 -5.45 8.17 -0.75
CA GLU A 16 -5.85 8.00 0.66
C GLU A 16 -4.63 7.90 1.58
N PHE A 17 -3.55 7.22 1.17
CA PHE A 17 -2.32 7.17 1.94
C PHE A 17 -1.61 8.52 2.03
N LYS A 18 -1.63 9.33 0.96
CA LYS A 18 -1.14 10.71 1.00
C LYS A 18 -1.86 11.56 2.02
N LYS A 19 -3.17 11.36 2.20
CA LYS A 19 -3.94 12.04 3.26
C LYS A 19 -3.52 11.59 4.66
N LEU A 20 -3.01 10.37 4.79
CA LEU A 20 -2.41 9.83 6.01
C LEU A 20 -0.94 10.24 6.19
N GLY A 21 -0.34 10.91 5.21
CA GLY A 21 0.98 11.52 5.30
C GLY A 21 2.10 10.79 4.56
N PHE A 22 1.79 9.82 3.69
CA PHE A 22 2.82 9.08 2.96
C PHE A 22 2.39 8.71 1.53
N ASP A 23 3.35 8.73 0.60
CA ASP A 23 3.15 8.26 -0.76
C ASP A 23 3.63 6.80 -0.84
N LEU A 24 2.73 5.89 -1.20
CA LEU A 24 3.00 4.45 -1.34
C LEU A 24 2.66 3.97 -2.76
N GLU A 25 2.65 4.87 -3.77
CA GLU A 25 2.27 4.48 -5.13
C GLU A 25 3.18 3.41 -5.71
N GLU A 26 4.49 3.60 -5.56
CA GLU A 26 5.50 2.66 -6.08
C GLU A 26 5.43 1.35 -5.30
N ASP A 27 5.37 1.41 -3.97
CA ASP A 27 5.27 0.23 -3.10
C ASP A 27 4.02 -0.63 -3.41
N LEU A 28 2.89 0.02 -3.70
CA LEU A 28 1.66 -0.67 -4.13
C LEU A 28 1.81 -1.30 -5.52
N GLN A 29 2.53 -0.66 -6.44
CA GLN A 29 2.80 -1.21 -7.76
C GLN A 29 3.72 -2.42 -7.66
N GLU A 30 4.84 -2.29 -6.96
CA GLU A 30 5.80 -3.37 -6.72
C GLU A 30 5.10 -4.57 -6.09
N LEU A 31 4.30 -4.35 -5.03
CA LEU A 31 3.51 -5.41 -4.42
C LEU A 31 2.61 -6.13 -5.44
N CYS A 32 1.91 -5.39 -6.31
CA CYS A 32 1.05 -5.99 -7.32
C CYS A 32 1.83 -6.69 -8.44
N GLU A 33 3.04 -6.24 -8.75
CA GLU A 33 3.90 -6.86 -9.77
C GLU A 33 4.54 -8.16 -9.27
N GLU A 34 4.92 -8.21 -8.00
CA GLU A 34 5.49 -9.39 -7.36
C GLU A 34 4.43 -10.41 -6.93
N ARG A 35 3.22 -9.94 -6.59
CA ARG A 35 2.12 -10.77 -6.06
C ARG A 35 0.86 -10.64 -6.91
N GLU A 36 0.70 -11.56 -7.86
CA GLU A 36 -0.49 -11.66 -8.71
C GLU A 36 -1.78 -11.80 -7.89
N ASP A 37 -1.74 -12.50 -6.75
CA ASP A 37 -2.88 -12.64 -5.85
C ASP A 37 -3.30 -11.30 -5.22
N MET A 38 -2.35 -10.42 -4.93
CA MET A 38 -2.64 -9.06 -4.44
C MET A 38 -3.17 -8.17 -5.55
N ALA A 39 -2.60 -8.25 -6.75
CA ALA A 39 -3.09 -7.54 -7.92
C ALA A 39 -4.56 -7.86 -8.19
N GLU A 40 -4.95 -9.14 -8.17
CA GLU A 40 -6.34 -9.56 -8.37
C GLU A 40 -7.27 -9.04 -7.26
N ARG A 41 -6.87 -9.16 -5.99
CA ARG A 41 -7.68 -8.69 -4.85
C ARG A 41 -7.87 -7.18 -4.85
N LEU A 42 -6.81 -6.42 -5.10
CA LEU A 42 -6.87 -4.95 -5.18
C LEU A 42 -7.76 -4.48 -6.33
N GLU A 43 -7.65 -5.12 -7.50
CA GLU A 43 -8.45 -4.75 -8.66
C GLU A 43 -9.94 -5.07 -8.49
N ASN A 44 -10.27 -6.17 -7.82
CA ASN A 44 -11.66 -6.64 -7.67
C ASN A 44 -12.36 -6.11 -6.40
N THR A 45 -11.61 -5.72 -5.38
CA THR A 45 -12.20 -5.14 -4.16
C THR A 45 -12.80 -3.77 -4.48
N LYS A 46 -14.07 -3.58 -4.12
CA LYS A 46 -14.75 -2.28 -4.32
C LYS A 46 -14.13 -1.25 -3.38
N PHE A 47 -13.84 -0.05 -3.87
CA PHE A 47 -13.17 1.00 -3.08
C PHE A 47 -13.90 1.32 -1.77
N LYS A 48 -15.24 1.38 -1.79
CA LYS A 48 -16.07 1.59 -0.60
C LYS A 48 -15.97 0.52 0.49
N LYS A 49 -15.32 -0.61 0.21
CA LYS A 49 -15.09 -1.70 1.16
C LYS A 49 -13.64 -1.73 1.66
N MET A 50 -12.79 -0.86 1.12
CA MET A 50 -11.43 -0.68 1.59
C MET A 50 -11.44 0.26 2.79
N ASN A 51 -10.65 -0.03 3.80
CA ASN A 51 -10.41 0.88 4.92
C ASN A 51 -8.92 1.20 5.00
N PHE A 52 -8.62 2.47 5.28
CA PHE A 52 -7.28 3.02 5.34
C PHE A 52 -7.03 3.52 6.75
N SER A 53 -5.91 3.14 7.34
CA SER A 53 -5.50 3.59 8.66
C SER A 53 -3.99 3.65 8.76
N LYS A 54 -3.50 4.33 9.81
CA LYS A 54 -2.08 4.35 10.15
C LYS A 54 -1.92 3.93 11.62
N ASP A 55 -0.98 3.05 11.85
CA ASP A 55 -0.44 2.77 13.18
C ASP A 55 0.75 3.70 13.41
N GLU A 56 0.56 4.69 14.28
CA GLU A 56 1.61 5.68 14.61
C GLU A 56 2.77 5.07 15.40
N GLU A 57 2.52 4.03 16.20
CA GLU A 57 3.55 3.42 17.04
C GLU A 57 4.49 2.54 16.20
N ALA A 58 3.92 1.76 15.29
CA ALA A 58 4.67 0.91 14.37
C ALA A 58 5.11 1.62 13.07
N ASN A 59 4.74 2.89 12.88
CA ASN A 59 4.86 3.63 11.61
C ASN A 59 4.38 2.80 10.41
N CYS A 60 3.20 2.18 10.54
CA CYS A 60 2.66 1.24 9.57
C CYS A 60 1.39 1.79 8.92
N TYR A 61 1.34 1.79 7.59
CA TYR A 61 0.19 2.22 6.81
C TYR A 61 -0.62 0.99 6.38
N ILE A 62 -1.89 0.97 6.76
CA ILE A 62 -2.71 -0.23 6.68
C ILE A 62 -3.82 -0.04 5.66
N LEU A 63 -3.91 -0.98 4.72
CA LEU A 63 -5.03 -1.17 3.83
C LEU A 63 -5.75 -2.46 4.19
N ASN A 64 -6.99 -2.33 4.67
CA ASN A 64 -7.88 -3.45 4.89
C ASN A 64 -8.76 -3.68 3.65
N LEU A 65 -8.70 -4.90 3.11
CA LEU A 65 -9.65 -5.43 2.15
C LEU A 65 -10.70 -6.30 2.87
N GLU A 66 -11.61 -6.94 2.15
CA GLU A 66 -12.66 -7.75 2.78
C GLU A 66 -12.13 -9.03 3.45
N ASP A 67 -11.04 -9.56 2.89
CA ASP A 67 -10.52 -10.90 3.13
C ASP A 67 -9.02 -10.92 3.45
N CYS A 68 -8.37 -9.74 3.43
CA CYS A 68 -7.00 -9.58 3.88
C CYS A 68 -6.72 -8.16 4.37
N GLN A 69 -5.63 -8.02 5.12
CA GLN A 69 -5.02 -6.76 5.49
C GLN A 69 -3.61 -6.70 4.90
N ILE A 70 -3.25 -5.54 4.38
CA ILE A 70 -1.91 -5.22 3.89
C ILE A 70 -1.36 -4.10 4.80
N GLY A 71 -0.23 -4.34 5.46
CA GLY A 71 0.47 -3.34 6.26
C GLY A 71 1.81 -2.98 5.61
N PHE A 72 2.05 -1.69 5.40
CA PHE A 72 3.31 -1.15 4.91
C PHE A 72 4.06 -0.51 6.09
N PHE A 73 5.05 -1.23 6.62
CA PHE A 73 5.92 -0.73 7.68
C PHE A 73 6.97 0.19 7.07
N VAL A 74 6.93 1.47 7.44
CA VAL A 74 7.83 2.48 6.89
C VAL A 74 8.99 2.70 7.86
N THR A 75 10.20 2.48 7.36
CA THR A 75 11.44 2.90 8.04
C THR A 75 11.94 4.17 7.39
N LEU A 76 12.19 5.21 8.19
CA LEU A 76 12.74 6.48 7.73
C LEU A 76 14.18 6.61 8.19
N GLY A 77 15.04 7.14 7.33
CA GLY A 77 16.41 7.49 7.70
C GLY A 77 16.89 8.73 6.95
N GLU A 78 18.11 9.14 7.27
CA GLU A 78 18.79 10.26 6.62
C GLU A 78 20.28 9.91 6.50
N ASP A 79 20.84 10.08 5.31
CA ASP A 79 22.25 9.87 5.03
C ASP A 79 22.87 11.07 4.27
N GLU A 80 24.06 10.88 3.69
CA GLU A 80 24.76 11.93 2.95
C GLU A 80 24.04 12.37 1.65
N GLU A 81 23.13 11.56 1.11
CA GLU A 81 22.33 11.85 -0.09
C GLU A 81 20.97 12.49 0.26
N GLY A 82 20.51 12.35 1.50
CA GLY A 82 19.33 13.00 2.04
C GLY A 82 18.40 12.05 2.82
N PRO A 83 17.13 12.44 3.03
CA PRO A 83 16.16 11.56 3.64
C PRO A 83 15.82 10.41 2.70
N TRP A 84 15.81 9.20 3.25
CA TRP A 84 15.39 7.99 2.55
C TRP A 84 14.27 7.29 3.33
N TYR A 85 13.55 6.42 2.63
CA TYR A 85 12.61 5.51 3.25
C TYR A 85 12.75 4.11 2.65
N GLU A 86 12.42 3.12 3.46
CA GLU A 86 12.23 1.74 3.05
C GLU A 86 10.87 1.27 3.55
N THR A 87 10.19 0.43 2.77
CA THR A 87 8.94 -0.19 3.18
C THR A 87 9.05 -1.69 3.21
N GLU A 88 8.39 -2.29 4.20
CA GLU A 88 8.18 -3.73 4.24
C GLU A 88 6.67 -4.00 4.25
N ALA A 89 6.20 -4.75 3.26
CA ALA A 89 4.80 -5.11 3.13
C ALA A 89 4.49 -6.46 3.81
N GLU A 90 3.65 -6.44 4.83
CA GLU A 90 3.11 -7.66 5.45
C GLU A 90 1.63 -7.86 5.07
N ILE A 91 1.26 -9.12 4.79
CA ILE A 91 -0.11 -9.47 4.40
C ILE A 91 -0.67 -10.50 5.37
N ILE A 92 -1.86 -10.21 5.90
CA ILE A 92 -2.61 -11.11 6.79
C ILE A 92 -3.92 -11.49 6.10
N PHE A 93 -4.17 -12.78 5.93
CA PHE A 93 -5.42 -13.31 5.37
C PHE A 93 -6.39 -13.73 6.49
N PHE A 94 -7.70 -13.57 6.26
CA PHE A 94 -8.76 -13.90 7.22
C PHE A 94 -9.64 -15.08 6.78
#